data_AF-A0A519VY99-F1
#
_entry.id   AF-A0A519VY99-F1
#
_cell.length_a   1.000
_cell.length_b   1.000
_cell.length_c   1.000
_cell.angle_alpha   90.00
_cell.angle_beta   90.00
_cell.angle_gamma   90.00
#
_symmetry.space_group_name_H-M   'P 1'
#
loop_
_entity.id
_entity.type
_entity.pdbx_description
1 polymer ?
#
loop_
_entity_poly.entity_id
_entity_poly.type
_entity_poly.pdbx_seq_one_letter_code
_entity_poly.pdbx_strand_id
1 'polypeptide(L)'
;MDEYRLNILNKSNAEINRLQLLSAFFDDEIIYKIFLRTQVIHQLFSNNEDLEIEKLDLFHLQFTDSVIALLRKIKKSNEKNVALIYDEIDLNEALIDKISASLDDKNKFTQDRQKQTLKVNQSLRRLYNNLSDLSTDFPFSKNINVFSAKYANDYYFDLTAEQLSQLVDYQGKNVYSNAYAVIEKKLMGRLCKFDFRTEFHLGLKSGELIIEV
;
A
#
# COMPACT_ATOMS: atom_id res chain seq x y z
N MET A 1 -44.55 -17.34 -51.27
CA MET A 1 -43.63 -17.51 -50.12
C MET A 1 -44.45 -17.82 -48.89
N ASP A 2 -44.37 -19.06 -48.41
CA ASP A 2 -45.10 -19.48 -47.21
C ASP A 2 -44.62 -18.68 -45.99
N GLU A 3 -45.56 -18.11 -45.24
CA GLU A 3 -45.33 -17.32 -44.02
C GLU A 3 -44.45 -18.08 -43.01
N TYR A 4 -44.58 -19.41 -42.98
CA TYR A 4 -43.77 -20.32 -42.18
C TYR A 4 -42.28 -20.27 -42.53
N ARG A 5 -41.94 -20.29 -43.83
CA ARG A 5 -40.55 -20.25 -44.30
C ARG A 5 -39.88 -18.93 -43.92
N LEU A 6 -40.61 -17.83 -44.09
CA LEU A 6 -40.14 -16.49 -43.73
C LEU A 6 -39.82 -16.41 -42.22
N ASN A 7 -40.66 -17.02 -41.39
CA ASN A 7 -40.44 -17.05 -39.94
C ASN A 7 -39.13 -17.78 -39.57
N ILE A 8 -38.86 -18.95 -40.17
CA ILE A 8 -37.62 -19.69 -39.91
C ILE A 8 -36.38 -18.91 -40.39
N LEU A 9 -36.44 -18.28 -41.55
CA LEU A 9 -35.34 -17.43 -42.03
C LEU A 9 -35.09 -16.24 -41.10
N ASN A 10 -36.14 -15.60 -40.59
CA ASN A 10 -36.00 -14.51 -39.62
C ASN A 10 -35.38 -14.99 -38.30
N LYS A 11 -35.80 -16.16 -37.79
CA LYS A 11 -35.22 -16.79 -36.59
C LYS A 11 -33.74 -17.12 -36.80
N SER A 12 -33.39 -17.70 -37.94
CA SER A 12 -32.02 -18.01 -38.32
C SER A 12 -31.12 -16.76 -38.36
N ASN A 13 -31.62 -15.66 -38.94
CA ASN A 13 -30.92 -14.37 -38.92
C ASN A 13 -30.70 -13.84 -37.49
N ALA A 14 -31.66 -14.02 -36.59
CA ALA A 14 -31.49 -13.62 -35.19
C ALA A 14 -30.38 -14.42 -34.49
N GLU A 15 -30.27 -15.73 -34.73
CA GLU A 15 -29.19 -16.55 -34.16
C GLU A 15 -27.82 -16.19 -34.77
N ILE A 16 -27.76 -15.90 -36.08
CA ILE A 16 -26.54 -15.43 -36.75
C ILE A 16 -26.05 -14.11 -36.16
N ASN A 17 -26.95 -13.15 -35.94
CA ASN A 17 -26.60 -11.85 -35.33
C ASN A 17 -26.06 -12.02 -33.91
N ARG A 18 -26.64 -12.92 -33.11
CA ARG A 18 -26.11 -13.23 -31.77
C ARG A 18 -24.71 -13.83 -31.84
N LEU A 19 -24.49 -14.76 -32.77
CA LEU A 19 -23.20 -15.39 -32.97
C LEU A 19 -22.14 -14.39 -33.48
N GLN A 20 -22.53 -13.41 -34.31
CA GLN A 20 -21.66 -12.33 -34.75
C GLN A 20 -21.16 -11.45 -33.59
N LEU A 21 -22.07 -11.08 -32.68
CA LEU A 21 -21.68 -10.30 -31.49
C LEU A 21 -20.72 -11.08 -30.60
N LEU A 22 -20.93 -12.39 -30.47
CA LEU A 22 -20.05 -13.25 -29.71
C LEU A 22 -18.70 -13.45 -30.40
N SER A 23 -18.66 -13.63 -31.72
CA SER A 23 -17.40 -13.77 -32.46
C SER A 23 -16.54 -12.52 -32.35
N ALA A 24 -17.14 -11.33 -32.45
CA ALA A 24 -16.45 -10.06 -32.25
C ALA A 24 -15.97 -9.87 -30.80
N PHE A 25 -16.72 -10.33 -29.80
CA PHE A 25 -16.31 -10.25 -28.40
C PHE A 25 -15.10 -11.14 -28.08
N PHE A 26 -15.10 -12.37 -28.62
CA PHE A 26 -14.01 -13.32 -28.36
C PHE A 26 -12.78 -13.09 -29.23
N ASP A 27 -12.94 -12.42 -30.38
CA ASP A 27 -11.89 -12.17 -31.38
C ASP A 27 -11.08 -13.44 -31.71
N ASP A 28 -11.79 -14.57 -31.80
CA ASP A 28 -11.20 -15.89 -32.02
C ASP A 28 -11.47 -16.35 -33.46
N GLU A 29 -10.41 -16.80 -34.13
CA GLU A 29 -10.46 -17.22 -35.54
C GLU A 29 -11.41 -18.40 -35.78
N ILE A 30 -11.51 -19.34 -34.82
CA ILE A 30 -12.38 -20.51 -34.94
C ILE A 30 -13.83 -20.08 -34.79
N ILE A 31 -14.15 -19.25 -33.80
CA ILE A 31 -15.51 -18.74 -33.59
C ILE A 31 -15.96 -17.90 -34.81
N TYR A 32 -15.06 -17.08 -35.35
CA TYR A 32 -15.34 -16.31 -36.57
C TYR A 32 -15.62 -17.21 -37.78
N LYS A 33 -14.86 -18.30 -37.97
CA LYS A 33 -15.13 -19.30 -39.01
C LYS A 33 -16.47 -20.02 -38.81
N ILE A 34 -16.86 -20.31 -37.57
CA ILE A 34 -18.17 -20.90 -37.25
C ILE A 34 -19.28 -19.93 -37.66
N PHE A 35 -19.17 -18.65 -37.28
CA PHE A 35 -20.10 -17.60 -37.70
C PHE A 35 -20.27 -17.54 -39.23
N LEU A 36 -19.15 -17.45 -39.97
CA LEU A 36 -19.20 -17.39 -41.44
C LEU A 36 -19.86 -18.63 -42.06
N ARG A 37 -19.56 -19.83 -41.54
CA ARG A 37 -20.18 -21.07 -42.01
C ARG A 37 -21.68 -21.10 -41.75
N THR A 38 -22.13 -20.67 -40.57
CA THR A 38 -23.56 -20.57 -40.24
C THR A 38 -24.26 -19.56 -41.16
N GLN A 39 -23.62 -18.44 -41.50
CA GLN A 39 -24.15 -17.48 -42.47
C GLN A 39 -24.27 -18.07 -43.89
N VAL A 40 -23.26 -18.80 -44.35
CA VAL A 40 -23.30 -19.49 -45.65
C VAL A 40 -24.43 -20.51 -45.68
N ILE A 41 -24.61 -21.29 -44.61
CA ILE A 41 -25.72 -22.25 -44.49
C ILE A 41 -27.07 -21.52 -44.61
N HIS A 42 -27.28 -20.43 -43.87
CA HIS A 42 -28.49 -19.62 -44.00
C HIS A 42 -28.73 -19.13 -45.43
N GLN A 43 -27.69 -18.61 -46.11
CA GLN A 43 -27.80 -18.15 -47.50
C GLN A 43 -28.17 -19.29 -48.47
N LEU A 44 -27.63 -20.49 -48.27
CA LEU A 44 -27.99 -21.67 -49.06
C LEU A 44 -29.48 -22.01 -48.93
N PHE A 45 -30.05 -21.95 -47.73
CA PHE A 45 -31.48 -22.17 -47.53
C PHE A 45 -32.32 -20.98 -48.01
N SER A 46 -31.85 -19.75 -47.86
CA SER A 46 -32.57 -18.56 -48.35
C SER A 46 -32.70 -18.55 -49.88
N ASN A 47 -31.64 -18.93 -50.60
CA ASN A 47 -31.58 -18.85 -52.05
C ASN A 47 -32.19 -20.05 -52.79
N ASN A 48 -32.47 -21.16 -52.11
CA ASN A 48 -33.00 -22.40 -52.72
C ASN A 48 -34.34 -22.78 -52.10
N GLU A 49 -35.43 -22.53 -52.82
CA GLU A 49 -36.80 -22.87 -52.37
C GLU A 49 -37.07 -24.38 -52.30
N ASP A 50 -36.32 -25.19 -53.06
CA ASP A 50 -36.42 -26.66 -53.09
C ASP A 50 -35.93 -27.34 -51.80
N LEU A 51 -35.19 -26.62 -50.94
CA LEU A 51 -34.71 -27.15 -49.67
C LEU A 51 -35.80 -27.08 -48.59
N GLU A 52 -35.99 -28.20 -47.89
CA GLU A 52 -36.80 -28.32 -46.66
C GLU A 52 -36.27 -27.35 -45.59
N ILE A 53 -37.03 -26.29 -45.34
CA ILE A 53 -36.61 -25.19 -44.45
C ILE A 53 -36.48 -25.64 -42.98
N GLU A 54 -37.21 -26.69 -42.59
CA GLU A 54 -37.17 -27.29 -41.26
C GLU A 54 -35.77 -27.80 -40.90
N LYS A 55 -34.97 -28.19 -41.90
CA LYS A 55 -33.57 -28.61 -41.69
C LYS A 55 -32.69 -27.45 -41.23
N LEU A 56 -32.99 -26.21 -41.63
CA LEU A 56 -32.29 -25.02 -41.14
C LEU A 56 -32.57 -24.79 -39.66
N ASP A 57 -33.83 -24.91 -39.25
CA ASP A 57 -34.21 -24.75 -37.83
C ASP A 57 -33.59 -25.86 -36.97
N LEU A 58 -33.58 -27.10 -37.48
CA LEU A 58 -32.93 -28.24 -36.80
C LEU A 58 -31.40 -28.02 -36.66
N PHE A 59 -30.74 -27.48 -37.69
CA PHE A 59 -29.32 -27.13 -37.61
C PHE A 59 -29.04 -26.11 -36.50
N HIS A 60 -29.86 -25.06 -36.38
CA HIS A 60 -29.70 -24.08 -35.32
C HIS A 60 -29.90 -24.70 -33.94
N LEU A 61 -30.97 -25.49 -33.78
CA LEU A 61 -31.29 -26.16 -32.51
C LEU A 61 -30.19 -27.14 -32.07
N GLN A 62 -29.61 -27.89 -33.00
CA GLN A 62 -28.57 -28.88 -32.68
C GLN A 62 -27.20 -28.24 -32.43
N PHE A 63 -26.82 -27.25 -33.24
CA PHE A 63 -25.45 -26.75 -33.27
C PHE A 63 -25.32 -25.30 -32.83
N THR A 64 -26.06 -24.39 -33.46
CA THR A 64 -25.86 -22.94 -33.27
C THR A 64 -26.22 -22.51 -31.85
N ASP A 65 -27.37 -22.96 -31.34
CA ASP A 65 -27.87 -22.60 -30.01
C ASP A 65 -26.93 -23.12 -28.91
N SER A 66 -26.43 -24.35 -29.06
CA SER A 66 -25.46 -24.97 -28.15
C SER A 66 -24.16 -24.16 -28.08
N VAL A 67 -23.64 -23.74 -29.24
CA VAL A 67 -22.42 -22.91 -29.32
C VAL A 67 -22.67 -21.54 -28.68
N ILE A 68 -23.78 -20.88 -29.01
CA ILE A 68 -24.15 -19.58 -28.43
C ILE A 68 -24.25 -19.69 -26.90
N ALA A 69 -24.91 -20.73 -26.37
CA ALA A 69 -25.06 -20.93 -24.94
C ALA A 69 -23.71 -21.10 -24.24
N LEU A 70 -22.80 -21.89 -24.82
CA LEU A 70 -21.44 -22.09 -24.29
C LEU A 70 -20.65 -20.78 -24.28
N LEU A 71 -20.63 -20.05 -25.40
CA LEU A 71 -19.91 -18.79 -25.54
C LEU A 71 -20.43 -17.73 -24.55
N ARG A 72 -21.75 -17.66 -24.32
CA ARG A 72 -22.33 -16.75 -23.31
C ARG A 72 -21.88 -17.09 -21.90
N LYS A 73 -21.79 -18.39 -21.57
CA LYS A 73 -21.32 -18.83 -20.25
C LYS A 73 -19.85 -18.47 -20.04
N ILE A 74 -19.00 -18.69 -21.05
CA ILE A 74 -17.58 -18.34 -21.01
C ILE A 74 -17.43 -16.81 -20.86
N LYS A 75 -18.15 -16.03 -21.67
CA LYS A 75 -18.13 -14.55 -21.61
C LYS A 75 -18.45 -14.05 -20.19
N LYS A 76 -19.54 -14.53 -19.60
CA LYS A 76 -19.95 -14.15 -18.23
C LYS A 76 -18.89 -14.54 -17.19
N SER A 77 -18.25 -15.69 -17.36
CA SER A 77 -17.16 -16.11 -16.46
C SER A 77 -15.94 -15.21 -16.59
N ASN A 78 -15.55 -14.84 -17.82
CA ASN A 78 -14.42 -13.94 -18.06
C ASN A 78 -14.67 -12.55 -17.50
N GLU A 79 -15.85 -11.97 -17.74
CA GLU A 79 -16.23 -10.66 -17.18
C GLU A 79 -16.17 -10.65 -15.65
N LYS A 80 -16.65 -11.72 -15.00
CA LYS A 80 -16.54 -11.86 -13.54
C LYS A 80 -15.10 -11.96 -13.07
N ASN A 81 -14.26 -12.74 -13.75
CA ASN A 81 -12.86 -12.90 -13.38
C ASN A 81 -12.07 -11.59 -13.55
N VAL A 82 -12.34 -10.84 -14.63
CA VAL A 82 -11.72 -9.53 -14.85
C VAL A 82 -12.13 -8.54 -13.75
N ALA A 83 -13.40 -8.52 -13.35
CA ALA A 83 -13.85 -7.68 -12.24
C ALA A 83 -13.10 -8.00 -10.93
N LEU A 84 -12.94 -9.28 -10.60
CA LEU A 84 -12.19 -9.71 -9.42
C LEU A 84 -10.71 -9.27 -9.48
N ILE A 85 -10.09 -9.32 -10.64
CA ILE A 85 -8.70 -8.86 -10.81
C ILE A 85 -8.59 -7.36 -10.55
N TYR A 86 -9.55 -6.55 -11.02
CA TYR A 86 -9.57 -5.12 -10.73
C TYR A 86 -9.75 -4.85 -9.23
N ASP A 87 -10.66 -5.58 -8.57
CA ASP A 87 -10.83 -5.47 -7.11
C ASP A 87 -9.54 -5.82 -6.36
N GLU A 88 -8.80 -6.85 -6.81
CA GLU A 88 -7.50 -7.21 -6.24
C GLU A 88 -6.41 -6.17 -6.48
N ILE A 89 -6.39 -5.53 -7.65
CA ILE A 89 -5.47 -4.42 -7.96
C ILE A 89 -5.72 -3.26 -6.99
N ASP A 90 -6.97 -2.83 -6.83
CA ASP A 90 -7.35 -1.72 -5.96
C ASP A 90 -6.96 -2.00 -4.49
N LEU A 91 -7.20 -3.23 -4.02
CA LEU A 91 -6.78 -3.66 -2.68
C LEU A 91 -5.26 -3.62 -2.50
N ASN A 92 -4.51 -4.07 -3.50
CA ASN A 92 -3.05 -4.05 -3.46
C ASN A 92 -2.49 -2.62 -3.48
N GLU A 93 -3.06 -1.71 -4.28
CA GLU A 93 -2.69 -0.30 -4.27
C GLU A 93 -2.91 0.32 -2.88
N ALA A 94 -4.08 0.09 -2.28
CA ALA A 94 -4.37 0.58 -0.93
C ALA A 94 -3.42 0.01 0.15
N LEU A 95 -2.95 -1.23 -0.03
CA LEU A 95 -1.94 -1.82 0.85
C LEU A 95 -0.55 -1.20 0.66
N ILE A 96 -0.14 -0.96 -0.59
CA ILE A 96 1.11 -0.28 -0.93
C ILE A 96 1.14 1.13 -0.31
N ASP A 97 0.05 1.88 -0.41
CA ASP A 97 -0.05 3.22 0.17
C ASP A 97 0.11 3.21 1.70
N LYS A 98 -0.54 2.25 2.38
CA LYS A 98 -0.42 2.09 3.84
C LYS A 98 1.02 1.75 4.25
N ILE A 99 1.68 0.86 3.51
CA ILE A 99 3.07 0.48 3.79
C ILE A 99 4.00 1.68 3.56
N SER A 100 3.83 2.39 2.44
CA SER A 100 4.62 3.58 2.11
C SER A 100 4.50 4.66 3.19
N ALA A 101 3.29 4.95 3.67
CA ALA A 101 3.07 5.90 4.76
C ALA A 101 3.80 5.49 6.05
N SER A 102 3.85 4.18 6.36
CA SER A 102 4.59 3.68 7.53
C SER A 102 6.11 3.79 7.38
N LEU A 103 6.64 3.64 6.16
CA LEU A 103 8.06 3.81 5.86
C LEU A 103 8.47 5.28 5.95
N ASP A 104 7.62 6.18 5.47
CA ASP A 104 7.86 7.62 5.56
C ASP A 104 7.97 8.10 7.01
N ASP A 105 7.13 7.58 7.92
CA ASP A 105 7.23 7.95 9.34
C ASP A 105 8.53 7.44 9.99
N LYS A 106 8.96 6.21 9.69
CA LYS A 106 10.25 5.67 10.14
C LYS A 106 11.43 6.47 9.60
N ASN A 107 11.40 6.84 8.32
CA ASN A 107 12.44 7.66 7.69
C ASN A 107 12.48 9.05 8.34
N LYS A 108 11.32 9.66 8.59
CA LYS A 108 11.19 10.95 9.26
C LYS A 108 11.71 10.90 10.70
N PHE A 109 11.37 9.87 11.46
CA PHE A 109 11.92 9.62 12.79
C PHE A 109 13.45 9.52 12.74
N THR A 110 14.00 8.75 11.81
CA THR A 110 15.46 8.59 11.67
C THR A 110 16.17 9.91 11.37
N GLN A 111 15.62 10.73 10.48
CA GLN A 111 16.16 12.05 10.17
C GLN A 111 16.04 13.02 11.35
N ASP A 112 14.90 13.06 12.03
CA ASP A 112 14.68 13.93 13.18
C ASP A 112 15.54 13.48 14.37
N ARG A 113 15.79 12.18 14.53
CA ARG A 113 16.74 11.60 15.50
C ARG A 113 18.16 12.12 15.27
N GLN A 114 18.63 12.12 14.02
CA GLN A 114 19.95 12.69 13.69
C GLN A 114 20.03 14.18 14.02
N LYS A 115 18.98 14.96 13.72
CA LYS A 115 18.93 16.39 14.09
C LYS A 115 18.93 16.58 15.60
N GLN A 116 18.20 15.74 16.35
CA GLN A 116 18.18 15.80 17.82
C GLN A 116 19.56 15.50 18.40
N THR A 117 20.22 14.44 17.92
CA THR A 117 21.61 14.11 18.30
C THR A 117 22.54 15.30 18.10
N LEU A 118 22.47 15.99 16.96
CA LEU A 118 23.30 17.18 16.71
C LEU A 118 23.00 18.32 17.69
N LYS A 119 21.73 18.56 18.02
CA LYS A 119 21.33 19.56 19.02
C LYS A 119 21.85 19.21 20.41
N VAL A 120 21.77 17.95 20.82
CA VAL A 120 22.28 17.47 22.11
C VAL A 120 23.80 17.62 22.16
N ASN A 121 24.53 17.19 21.12
CA ASN A 121 25.99 17.34 21.02
C ASN A 121 26.42 18.80 21.18
N GLN A 122 25.76 19.73 20.49
CA GLN A 122 26.03 21.17 20.62
C GLN A 122 25.71 21.69 22.03
N SER A 123 24.62 21.23 22.63
CA SER A 123 24.20 21.63 23.97
C SER A 123 25.17 21.14 25.04
N LEU A 124 25.69 19.91 24.92
CA LEU A 124 26.71 19.36 25.80
C LEU A 124 28.03 20.15 25.69
N ARG A 125 28.40 20.54 24.47
CA ARG A 125 29.61 21.35 24.23
C ARG A 125 29.49 22.75 24.87
N ARG A 126 28.31 23.37 24.77
CA ARG A 126 28.01 24.64 25.46
C ARG A 126 27.98 24.47 26.97
N LEU A 127 27.39 23.38 27.47
CA LEU A 127 27.38 23.06 28.90
C LEU A 127 28.80 22.93 29.45
N TYR A 128 29.69 22.26 28.72
CA TYR A 128 31.11 22.16 29.09
C TYR A 128 31.80 23.53 29.16
N ASN A 129 31.59 24.40 28.17
CA ASN A 129 32.12 25.76 28.19
C ASN A 129 31.57 26.55 29.39
N ASN A 130 30.27 26.47 29.66
CA ASN A 130 29.67 27.18 30.79
C ASN A 130 30.23 26.71 32.14
N LEU A 131 30.48 25.41 32.28
CA LEU A 131 31.11 24.84 33.47
C LEU A 131 32.59 25.23 33.60
N SER A 132 33.28 25.48 32.48
CA SER A 132 34.70 25.87 32.47
C SER A 132 34.88 27.38 32.70
N ASP A 133 34.06 28.21 32.05
CA ASP A 133 34.13 29.67 32.09
C ASP A 133 33.30 30.28 33.23
N LEU A 134 32.63 29.44 34.04
CA LEU A 134 31.67 29.84 35.07
C LEU A 134 30.56 30.76 34.53
N SER A 135 30.18 30.58 33.26
CA SER A 135 29.10 31.33 32.61
C SER A 135 27.73 30.87 33.12
N THR A 136 26.79 31.81 33.15
CA THR A 136 25.38 31.59 33.49
C THR A 136 24.47 31.49 32.26
N ASP A 137 25.05 31.42 31.06
CA ASP A 137 24.27 31.30 29.83
C ASP A 137 23.49 29.99 29.78
N PHE A 138 22.34 30.00 29.10
CA PHE A 138 21.55 28.80 28.88
C PHE A 138 22.25 27.87 27.85
N PRO A 139 22.67 26.64 28.23
CA PRO A 139 23.51 25.82 27.37
C PRO A 139 22.70 25.07 26.29
N PHE A 140 21.39 24.90 26.45
CA PHE A 140 20.61 24.04 25.57
C PHE A 140 20.10 24.76 24.32
N SER A 141 19.98 24.00 23.24
CA SER A 141 19.36 24.49 22.00
C SER A 141 17.86 24.79 22.21
N LYS A 142 17.34 25.79 21.50
CA LYS A 142 15.90 26.09 21.51
C LYS A 142 15.10 24.85 21.13
N ASN A 143 13.97 24.64 21.81
CA ASN A 143 13.02 23.56 21.53
C ASN A 143 13.64 22.15 21.62
N ILE A 144 14.53 21.92 22.59
CA ILE A 144 15.19 20.62 22.79
C ILE A 144 14.19 19.47 23.05
N ASN A 145 13.06 19.77 23.69
CA ASN A 145 12.03 18.78 24.04
C ASN A 145 11.05 18.45 22.90
N VAL A 146 11.08 19.16 21.77
CA VAL A 146 10.09 18.98 20.68
C VAL A 146 10.22 17.60 20.03
N PHE A 147 11.43 17.05 19.95
CA PHE A 147 11.65 15.70 19.43
C PHE A 147 10.96 14.65 20.31
N SER A 148 11.30 14.65 21.60
CA SER A 148 10.67 13.81 22.62
C SER A 148 9.14 13.95 22.65
N ALA A 149 8.61 15.17 22.66
CA ALA A 149 7.16 15.40 22.69
C ALA A 149 6.41 14.82 21.47
N LYS A 150 7.09 14.78 20.32
CA LYS A 150 6.52 14.25 19.07
C LYS A 150 6.57 12.73 18.99
N TYR A 151 7.62 12.09 19.53
CA TYR A 151 7.89 10.67 19.30
C TYR A 151 7.80 9.77 20.53
N ALA A 152 7.66 10.34 21.74
CA ALA A 152 7.66 9.56 22.97
C ALA A 152 6.50 8.55 23.08
N ASN A 153 5.34 8.83 22.47
CA ASN A 153 4.20 7.90 22.54
C ASN A 153 4.37 6.69 21.63
N ASP A 154 5.07 6.84 20.51
CA ASP A 154 5.14 5.81 19.47
C ASP A 154 6.47 5.04 19.49
N TYR A 155 7.55 5.66 19.99
CA TYR A 155 8.91 5.12 19.86
C TYR A 155 9.65 4.89 21.20
N TYR A 156 9.13 5.36 22.34
CA TYR A 156 9.84 5.27 23.62
C TYR A 156 9.31 4.11 24.45
N PHE A 157 10.17 3.51 25.27
CA PHE A 157 9.74 2.44 26.18
C PHE A 157 9.17 3.02 27.47
N ASP A 158 8.06 2.48 27.93
CA ASP A 158 7.48 2.84 29.22
C ASP A 158 8.29 2.23 30.38
N LEU A 159 8.52 3.06 31.39
CA LEU A 159 9.18 2.70 32.65
C LEU A 159 8.26 2.95 33.83
N THR A 160 8.36 2.09 34.85
CA THR A 160 7.76 2.35 36.15
C THR A 160 8.54 3.44 36.89
N ALA A 161 7.89 4.10 37.86
CA ALA A 161 8.53 5.13 38.69
C ALA A 161 9.73 4.58 39.48
N GLU A 162 9.69 3.31 39.89
CA GLU A 162 10.81 2.65 40.58
C GLU A 162 12.02 2.48 39.66
N GLN A 163 11.81 2.03 38.42
CA GLN A 163 12.89 1.89 37.42
C GLN A 163 13.51 3.25 37.09
N LEU A 164 12.67 4.28 36.95
CA LEU A 164 13.14 5.65 36.74
C LEU A 164 14.04 6.11 37.89
N SER A 165 13.61 5.89 39.14
CA SER A 165 14.37 6.27 40.33
C SER A 165 15.75 5.60 40.38
N GLN A 166 15.85 4.35 39.92
CA GLN A 166 17.13 3.63 39.86
C GLN A 166 18.05 4.19 38.77
N LEU A 167 17.50 4.62 37.63
CA LEU A 167 18.28 5.19 36.52
C LEU A 167 18.84 6.58 36.82
N VAL A 168 18.13 7.38 37.62
CA VAL A 168 18.54 8.75 37.96
C VAL A 168 19.31 8.85 39.28
N ASP A 169 19.57 7.74 39.96
CA ASP A 169 20.35 7.76 41.21
C ASP A 169 21.84 8.03 40.93
N TYR A 170 22.45 8.95 41.69
CA TYR A 170 23.85 9.31 41.53
C TYR A 170 24.51 9.79 42.83
N GLN A 171 25.84 9.68 42.88
CA GLN A 171 26.64 10.16 44.01
C GLN A 171 27.05 11.63 43.84
N GLY A 172 26.54 12.52 44.68
CA GLY A 172 26.76 13.97 44.57
C GLY A 172 28.23 14.45 44.60
N LYS A 173 29.17 13.67 45.15
CA LYS A 173 30.61 14.05 45.15
C LYS A 173 31.26 13.99 43.75
N ASN A 174 30.67 13.21 42.85
CA ASN A 174 31.26 12.87 41.55
C ASN A 174 30.64 13.62 40.37
N VAL A 175 29.86 14.66 40.63
CA VAL A 175 29.17 15.44 39.58
C VAL A 175 29.67 16.87 39.51
N TYR A 176 29.57 17.45 38.32
CA TYR A 176 29.45 18.88 38.11
C TYR A 176 27.97 19.24 38.14
N SER A 177 27.66 20.41 38.70
CA SER A 177 26.29 20.92 38.78
C SER A 177 26.30 22.40 38.45
N ASN A 178 25.33 22.83 37.65
CA ASN A 178 24.97 24.24 37.48
C ASN A 178 23.44 24.39 37.57
N ALA A 179 22.95 25.62 37.36
CA ALA A 179 21.51 25.92 37.44
C ALA A 179 20.64 25.16 36.42
N TYR A 180 21.24 24.57 35.38
CA TYR A 180 20.53 23.97 34.25
C TYR A 180 20.72 22.45 34.14
N ALA A 181 21.81 21.89 34.66
CA ALA A 181 22.17 20.49 34.47
C ALA A 181 23.12 19.97 35.56
N VAL A 182 23.01 18.66 35.80
CA VAL A 182 23.95 17.86 36.60
C VAL A 182 24.57 16.80 35.71
N ILE A 183 25.89 16.64 35.76
CA ILE A 183 26.62 15.67 34.92
C ILE A 183 27.80 15.08 35.66
N GLU A 184 28.03 13.77 35.51
CA GLU A 184 29.16 13.09 36.14
C GLU A 184 30.51 13.60 35.57
N LYS A 185 31.49 13.83 36.46
CA LYS A 185 32.84 14.32 36.09
C LYS A 185 33.54 13.39 35.09
N LYS A 186 33.44 12.08 35.30
CA LYS A 186 34.03 11.07 34.39
C LYS A 186 33.34 11.06 33.03
N LEU A 187 32.01 11.14 33.01
CA LEU A 187 31.24 11.22 31.78
C LEU A 187 31.62 12.47 30.99
N MET A 188 31.70 13.64 31.64
CA MET A 188 32.12 14.88 30.99
C MET A 188 33.52 14.76 30.36
N GLY A 189 34.47 14.15 31.08
CA GLY A 189 35.82 13.88 30.54
C GLY A 189 35.79 12.96 29.30
N ARG A 190 34.95 11.93 29.29
CA ARG A 190 34.75 11.06 28.12
C ARG A 190 34.12 11.83 26.96
N LEU A 191 33.07 12.60 27.21
CA LEU A 191 32.42 13.43 26.20
C LEU A 191 33.43 14.39 25.54
N CYS A 192 34.24 15.08 26.35
CA CYS A 192 35.29 15.97 25.84
C CYS A 192 36.32 15.21 24.98
N LYS A 193 36.75 14.01 25.40
CA LYS A 193 37.70 13.18 24.65
C LYS A 193 37.16 12.78 23.26
N PHE A 194 35.85 12.58 23.14
CA PHE A 194 35.18 12.22 21.88
C PHE A 194 34.53 13.43 21.19
N ASP A 195 34.93 14.66 21.53
CA ASP A 195 34.42 15.90 20.93
C ASP A 195 32.88 16.00 20.97
N PHE A 196 32.28 15.51 22.06
CA PHE A 196 30.83 15.50 22.30
C PHE A 196 30.03 14.82 21.19
N ARG A 197 30.62 13.87 20.46
CA ARG A 197 29.91 13.07 19.46
C ARG A 197 29.16 11.94 20.15
N THR A 198 27.91 12.18 20.51
CA THR A 198 27.00 11.13 20.97
C THR A 198 26.05 10.71 19.84
N GLU A 199 25.35 9.61 20.06
CA GLU A 199 24.28 9.10 19.20
C GLU A 199 23.08 8.78 20.10
N PHE A 200 21.88 9.17 19.67
CA PHE A 200 20.64 8.74 20.31
C PHE A 200 20.45 7.24 20.10
N HIS A 201 20.41 6.49 21.19
CA HIS A 201 20.20 5.05 21.20
C HIS A 201 18.73 4.70 21.40
N LEU A 202 18.11 5.22 22.47
CA LEU A 202 16.72 4.92 22.80
C LEU A 202 16.07 6.02 23.63
N GLY A 203 14.75 6.02 23.67
CA GLY A 203 13.96 6.90 24.52
C GLY A 203 13.21 6.11 25.58
N LEU A 204 13.10 6.66 26.78
CA LEU A 204 12.35 6.09 27.90
C LEU A 204 11.33 7.12 28.40
N LYS A 205 10.15 6.64 28.79
CA LYS A 205 9.05 7.48 29.28
C LYS A 205 8.53 6.94 30.61
N SER A 206 8.30 7.81 31.58
CA SER A 206 7.62 7.45 32.84
C SER A 206 6.66 8.57 33.21
N GLY A 207 5.38 8.39 32.88
CA GLY A 207 4.37 9.45 32.97
C GLY A 207 4.73 10.63 32.05
N GLU A 208 4.94 11.80 32.66
CA GLU A 208 5.35 13.04 31.96
C GLU A 208 6.87 13.19 31.82
N LEU A 209 7.66 12.33 32.47
CA LEU A 209 9.11 12.39 32.44
C LEU A 209 9.65 11.60 31.25
N ILE A 210 10.57 12.22 30.51
CA ILE A 210 11.17 11.66 29.30
C ILE A 210 12.69 11.63 29.47
N ILE A 211 13.30 10.52 29.10
CA ILE A 211 14.75 10.33 29.06
C ILE A 211 15.15 9.99 27.63
N GLU A 212 16.11 10.74 27.11
CA GLU A 212 16.83 10.41 25.88
C GLU A 212 18.19 9.79 26.27
N VAL A 213 18.47 8.58 25.77
CA VAL A 213 19.72 7.83 26.04
C VAL A 213 20.58 7.80 24.78
#